data_AF-A0A7S2J8R7-F1
#
_entry.id   AF-A0A7S2J8R7-F1
#
_cell.length_a   1.000
_cell.length_b   1.000
_cell.length_c   1.000
_cell.angle_alpha   90.00
_cell.angle_beta   90.00
_cell.angle_gamma   90.00
#
_symmetry.space_group_name_H-M   'P 1'
#
loop_
_entity.id
_entity.type
_entity.pdbx_description
1 polymer ?
#
loop_
_entity_poly.entity_id
_entity_poly.type
_entity_poly.pdbx_seq_one_letter_code
_entity_poly.pdbx_strand_id
1 'polypeptide(L)'
;DDMESNRESCLEFRKPFLKHKHLWHKDLATALTTFTEEATEVMEGVEGSPEMPSLSKFQVRINELRDEEAEIKEMQGNVVEGWIKIDAKPARTELSKIASKWSEKHTSYLKHYVDKELSDLQDFIKRVSTGLANEVEENDQDKLIEAMTYVRDVRLSQDRIDNLFVPLKETIALLKTFKISVPDDTIELLEMIPFNWEDTKKVTLNA
;
A
#
# COMPACT_ATOMS: atom_id res chain seq x y z
N ASP A 1 47.52 -2.40 27.22
CA ASP A 1 47.68 -3.28 26.06
C ASP A 1 46.99 -2.68 24.85
N ASP A 2 47.77 -2.27 23.86
CA ASP A 2 47.27 -1.62 22.63
C ASP A 2 46.33 -2.55 21.83
N MET A 3 46.49 -3.86 21.99
CA MET A 3 45.62 -4.86 21.37
C MET A 3 44.19 -4.82 21.93
N GLU A 4 44.03 -4.63 23.25
CA GLU A 4 42.71 -4.57 23.88
C GLU A 4 42.00 -3.26 23.52
N SER A 5 42.73 -2.15 23.49
CA SER A 5 42.21 -0.83 23.06
C SER A 5 41.71 -0.85 21.60
N ASN A 6 42.46 -1.50 20.69
CA ASN A 6 42.04 -1.63 19.29
C ASN A 6 40.81 -2.53 19.17
N ARG A 7 40.73 -3.61 19.95
CA ARG A 7 39.57 -4.51 19.99
C ARG A 7 38.31 -3.77 20.46
N GLU A 8 38.42 -3.00 21.55
CA GLU A 8 37.30 -2.19 22.06
C GLU A 8 36.81 -1.20 21.00
N SER A 9 37.72 -0.49 20.34
CA SER A 9 37.38 0.47 19.28
C SER A 9 36.66 -0.19 18.08
N CYS A 10 37.07 -1.40 17.70
CA CYS A 10 36.39 -2.18 16.66
C CYS A 10 34.99 -2.64 17.09
N LEU A 11 34.80 -2.99 18.38
CA LEU A 11 33.49 -3.36 18.91
C LEU A 11 32.55 -2.16 18.99
N GLU A 12 33.05 -0.98 19.39
CA GLU A 12 32.30 0.27 19.35
C GLU A 12 31.86 0.61 17.92
N PHE A 13 32.75 0.49 16.94
CA PHE A 13 32.44 0.72 15.53
C PHE A 13 31.33 -0.22 15.00
N ARG A 14 31.21 -1.43 15.56
CA ARG A 14 30.17 -2.39 15.19
C ARG A 14 28.79 -2.06 15.77
N LYS A 15 28.70 -1.38 16.92
CA LYS A 15 27.42 -1.17 17.64
C LYS A 15 26.34 -0.47 16.81
N PRO A 16 26.61 0.61 16.05
CA PRO A 16 25.60 1.28 15.23
C PRO A 16 24.95 0.34 14.22
N PHE A 17 25.73 -0.50 13.54
CA PHE A 17 25.20 -1.50 12.61
C PHE A 17 24.23 -2.45 13.30
N LEU A 18 24.57 -2.93 14.51
CA LEU A 18 23.73 -3.88 15.26
C LEU A 18 22.40 -3.29 15.74
N LYS A 19 22.25 -1.96 15.83
CA LYS A 19 20.96 -1.31 16.11
C LYS A 19 19.89 -1.69 15.07
N HIS A 20 20.29 -1.86 13.82
CA HIS A 20 19.40 -2.16 12.69
C HIS A 20 19.20 -3.66 12.44
N LYS A 21 19.51 -4.51 13.43
CA LYS A 21 19.49 -5.98 13.31
C LYS A 21 18.17 -6.56 12.83
N HIS A 22 17.06 -5.89 13.14
CA HIS A 22 15.73 -6.31 12.69
C HIS A 22 15.60 -6.36 11.18
N LEU A 23 16.28 -5.48 10.45
CA LEU A 23 16.18 -5.38 8.99
C LEU A 23 16.62 -6.67 8.26
N TRP A 24 17.54 -7.44 8.86
CA TRP A 24 18.05 -8.68 8.27
C TRP A 24 17.76 -9.95 9.08
N HIS A 25 17.20 -9.83 10.30
CA HIS A 25 16.74 -10.99 11.08
C HIS A 25 15.26 -11.29 10.91
N LYS A 26 14.46 -10.27 10.60
CA LYS A 26 13.03 -10.46 10.32
C LYS A 26 12.83 -10.71 8.84
N ASP A 27 11.95 -11.64 8.52
CA ASP A 27 11.46 -11.81 7.17
C ASP A 27 10.55 -10.61 6.80
N LEU A 28 10.85 -9.98 5.66
CA LEU A 28 10.18 -8.77 5.19
C LEU A 28 8.69 -9.04 4.88
N ALA A 29 8.38 -10.20 4.31
CA ALA A 29 7.00 -10.53 3.94
C ALA A 29 6.14 -10.75 5.20
N THR A 30 6.64 -11.54 6.14
CA THR A 30 5.97 -11.80 7.42
C THR A 30 5.75 -10.51 8.22
N ALA A 31 6.77 -9.64 8.31
CA ALA A 31 6.66 -8.38 9.01
C ALA A 31 5.65 -7.42 8.36
N LEU A 32 5.56 -7.42 7.02
CA LEU A 32 4.54 -6.66 6.30
C LEU A 32 3.15 -7.21 6.60
N THR A 33 2.95 -8.53 6.56
CA THR A 33 1.64 -9.15 6.82
C THR A 33 1.14 -8.80 8.23
N THR A 34 1.98 -8.98 9.25
CA THR A 34 1.61 -8.59 10.63
C THR A 34 1.31 -7.10 10.73
N PHE A 35 2.09 -6.25 10.06
CA PHE A 35 1.80 -4.81 10.03
C PHE A 35 0.47 -4.51 9.33
N THR A 36 0.16 -5.15 8.21
CA THR A 36 -1.09 -4.92 7.49
C THR A 36 -2.30 -5.36 8.29
N GLU A 37 -2.21 -6.46 9.05
CA GLU A 37 -3.28 -6.92 9.95
C GLU A 37 -3.55 -5.88 11.06
N GLU A 38 -2.51 -5.26 11.61
CA GLU A 38 -2.63 -4.20 12.62
C GLU A 38 -3.03 -2.84 12.03
N ALA A 39 -2.66 -2.59 10.77
CA ALA A 39 -2.85 -1.33 10.06
C ALA A 39 -4.10 -1.33 9.18
N THR A 40 -4.96 -2.34 9.26
CA THR A 40 -6.29 -2.32 8.66
C THR A 40 -7.27 -1.63 9.60
N GLU A 41 -8.02 -0.67 9.06
CA GLU A 41 -9.09 0.02 9.76
C GLU A 41 -10.42 -0.25 9.05
N VAL A 42 -11.46 -0.45 9.85
CA VAL A 42 -12.84 -0.59 9.40
C VAL A 42 -13.47 0.79 9.50
N MET A 43 -14.15 1.23 8.45
CA MET A 43 -14.75 2.55 8.43
C MET A 43 -15.89 2.62 9.47
N GLU A 44 -15.78 3.52 10.45
CA GLU A 44 -16.77 3.63 11.52
C GLU A 44 -18.16 3.99 10.97
N GLY A 45 -19.18 3.20 11.31
CA GLY A 45 -20.58 3.53 11.07
C GLY A 45 -21.28 2.82 9.89
N VAL A 46 -20.60 1.94 9.16
CA VAL A 46 -21.21 1.14 8.07
C VAL A 46 -21.01 -0.35 8.32
N GLU A 47 -22.10 -1.07 8.59
CA GLU A 47 -22.10 -2.52 8.79
C GLU A 47 -21.69 -3.19 7.46
N GLY A 48 -20.53 -3.87 7.43
CA GLY A 48 -19.95 -4.43 6.20
C GLY A 48 -19.04 -3.48 5.40
N SER A 49 -18.55 -2.40 6.02
CA SER A 49 -17.58 -1.48 5.40
C SER A 49 -16.31 -2.22 4.94
N PRO A 50 -15.68 -1.79 3.84
CA PRO A 50 -14.47 -2.43 3.34
C PRO A 50 -13.32 -2.22 4.32
N GLU A 51 -12.51 -3.27 4.52
CA GLU A 51 -11.24 -3.20 5.23
C GLU A 51 -10.27 -2.33 4.42
N MET A 52 -9.76 -1.25 5.02
CA MET A 52 -8.88 -0.32 4.34
C MET A 52 -7.55 -0.13 5.08
N PRO A 53 -6.43 0.05 4.35
CA PRO A 53 -5.16 0.43 4.96
C PRO A 53 -5.24 1.80 5.64
N SER A 54 -4.85 1.85 6.92
CA SER A 54 -4.72 3.07 7.71
C SER A 54 -3.56 3.92 7.20
N LEU A 55 -3.89 4.98 6.46
CA LEU A 55 -2.88 5.88 5.88
C LEU A 55 -2.00 6.53 6.94
N SER A 56 -2.54 6.79 8.14
CA SER A 56 -1.77 7.36 9.24
C SER A 56 -0.65 6.41 9.72
N LYS A 57 -0.98 5.13 9.95
CA LYS A 57 -0.02 4.10 10.36
C LYS A 57 1.01 3.84 9.28
N PHE A 58 0.58 3.77 8.01
CA PHE A 58 1.50 3.61 6.88
C PHE A 58 2.46 4.80 6.75
N GLN A 59 1.96 6.04 6.87
CA GLN A 59 2.79 7.24 6.81
C GLN A 59 3.87 7.24 7.90
N VAL A 60 3.49 6.96 9.15
CA VAL A 60 4.43 6.87 10.27
C VAL A 60 5.46 5.77 10.00
N ARG A 61 5.01 4.59 9.61
CA ARG A 61 5.91 3.44 9.40
C ARG A 61 6.89 3.66 8.25
N ILE A 62 6.45 4.25 7.14
CA ILE A 62 7.32 4.55 5.99
C ILE A 62 8.33 5.64 6.36
N ASN A 63 7.93 6.67 7.12
CA ASN A 63 8.84 7.69 7.64
C ASN A 63 9.94 7.07 8.51
N GLU A 64 9.57 6.24 9.50
CA GLU A 64 10.54 5.53 10.35
C GLU A 64 11.57 4.75 9.53
N LEU A 65 11.11 4.01 8.51
CA LEU A 65 11.99 3.21 7.64
C LEU A 65 12.92 4.09 6.79
N ARG A 66 12.46 5.26 6.33
CA ARG A 66 13.29 6.20 5.58
C ARG A 66 14.29 6.94 6.46
N ASP A 67 13.91 7.24 7.69
CA ASP A 67 14.82 7.82 8.68
C ASP A 67 15.90 6.80 9.07
N GLU A 68 15.55 5.53 9.28
CA GLU A 68 16.51 4.45 9.47
C GLU A 68 17.46 4.30 8.26
N GLU A 69 16.94 4.37 7.03
CA GLU A 69 17.75 4.34 5.82
C GLU A 69 18.74 5.51 5.75
N ALA A 70 18.30 6.72 6.13
CA ALA A 70 19.17 7.90 6.19
C ALA A 70 20.26 7.74 7.24
N GLU A 71 19.92 7.27 8.45
CA GLU A 71 20.89 6.97 9.51
C GLU A 71 21.95 5.97 9.02
N ILE A 72 21.53 4.90 8.33
CA ILE A 72 22.43 3.90 7.77
C ILE A 72 23.40 4.50 6.74
N LYS A 73 22.94 5.43 5.90
CA LYS A 73 23.78 6.08 4.88
C LYS A 73 24.84 6.99 5.50
N GLU A 74 24.52 7.64 6.62
CA GLU A 74 25.43 8.52 7.35
C GLU A 74 26.49 7.76 8.17
N MET A 75 26.28 6.47 8.43
CA MET A 75 27.27 5.65 9.16
C MET A 75 28.65 5.66 8.51
N GLN A 76 29.67 5.64 9.35
CA GLN A 76 31.06 5.57 8.92
C GLN A 76 31.33 4.29 8.10
N GLY A 77 31.83 4.46 6.89
CA GLY A 77 32.13 3.35 5.99
C GLY A 77 33.47 2.69 6.27
N ASN A 78 34.39 3.38 6.96
CA ASN A 78 35.68 2.81 7.33
C ASN A 78 36.17 3.42 8.64
N VAL A 79 37.04 2.68 9.32
CA VAL A 79 37.75 3.15 10.51
C VAL A 79 39.19 2.63 10.46
N VAL A 80 40.13 3.45 10.91
CA VAL A 80 41.54 3.06 11.06
C VAL A 80 41.86 3.16 12.55
N GLU A 81 42.08 2.01 13.18
CA GLU A 81 42.41 1.90 14.60
C GLU A 81 43.79 1.26 14.74
N GLY A 82 44.78 2.06 15.16
CA GLY A 82 46.17 1.65 15.26
C GLY A 82 46.71 1.07 13.95
N TRP A 83 46.99 -0.23 13.93
CA TRP A 83 47.53 -0.97 12.79
C TRP A 83 46.46 -1.68 11.95
N ILE A 84 45.17 -1.54 12.31
CA ILE A 84 44.04 -2.18 11.61
C ILE A 84 43.23 -1.12 10.87
N LYS A 85 42.87 -1.43 9.62
CA LYS A 85 41.86 -0.70 8.87
C LYS A 85 40.66 -1.60 8.61
N ILE A 86 39.49 -1.16 9.02
CA ILE A 86 38.22 -1.85 8.76
C ILE A 86 37.50 -1.09 7.64
N ASP A 87 37.07 -1.82 6.61
CA ASP A 87 36.20 -1.31 5.55
C ASP A 87 34.81 -1.93 5.68
N ALA A 88 33.87 -1.16 6.21
CA ALA A 88 32.47 -1.52 6.35
C ALA A 88 31.58 -0.89 5.26
N LYS A 89 32.16 -0.26 4.21
CA LYS A 89 31.37 0.27 3.09
C LYS A 89 30.49 -0.79 2.43
N PRO A 90 30.92 -2.05 2.22
CA PRO A 90 30.05 -3.09 1.67
C PRO A 90 28.87 -3.38 2.60
N ALA A 91 29.12 -3.54 3.90
CA ALA A 91 28.08 -3.79 4.89
C ALA A 91 27.06 -2.65 4.97
N ARG A 92 27.53 -1.39 4.99
CA ARG A 92 26.67 -0.20 4.96
C ARG A 92 25.82 -0.15 3.69
N THR A 93 26.42 -0.46 2.54
CA THR A 93 25.72 -0.46 1.25
C THR A 93 24.63 -1.51 1.22
N GLU A 94 24.93 -2.74 1.64
CA GLU A 94 23.93 -3.82 1.68
C GLU A 94 22.84 -3.53 2.71
N LEU A 95 23.20 -3.01 3.90
CA LEU A 95 22.22 -2.63 4.91
C LEU A 95 21.30 -1.50 4.42
N SER A 96 21.85 -0.50 3.71
CA SER A 96 21.05 0.56 3.09
C SER A 96 20.09 -0.02 2.04
N LYS A 97 20.54 -0.96 1.19
CA LYS A 97 19.66 -1.63 0.22
C LYS A 97 18.54 -2.41 0.90
N ILE A 98 18.83 -3.08 2.01
CA ILE A 98 17.81 -3.78 2.79
C ILE A 98 16.81 -2.74 3.31
N ALA A 99 17.24 -1.66 3.95
CA ALA A 99 16.35 -0.61 4.44
C ALA A 99 15.47 -0.01 3.33
N SER A 100 16.04 0.28 2.15
CA SER A 100 15.29 0.75 0.98
C SER A 100 14.19 -0.25 0.60
N LYS A 101 14.51 -1.56 0.51
CA LYS A 101 13.54 -2.63 0.23
C LYS A 101 12.39 -2.68 1.24
N TRP A 102 12.66 -2.42 2.52
CA TRP A 102 11.61 -2.37 3.54
C TRP A 102 10.62 -1.24 3.25
N SER A 103 11.12 -0.03 2.97
CA SER A 103 10.26 1.12 2.62
C SER A 103 9.48 0.88 1.31
N GLU A 104 10.16 0.36 0.28
CA GLU A 104 9.59 0.03 -1.02
C GLU A 104 8.46 -0.99 -0.92
N LYS A 105 8.59 -1.97 -0.01
CA LYS A 105 7.58 -3.01 0.17
C LYS A 105 6.27 -2.45 0.73
N HIS A 106 6.35 -1.54 1.71
CA HIS A 106 5.17 -0.89 2.29
C HIS A 106 4.48 0.00 1.26
N THR A 107 5.26 0.73 0.48
CA THR A 107 4.69 1.61 -0.54
C THR A 107 4.16 0.84 -1.75
N SER A 108 4.79 -0.28 -2.11
CA SER A 108 4.29 -1.17 -3.16
C SER A 108 2.99 -1.84 -2.75
N TYR A 109 2.81 -2.15 -1.46
CA TYR A 109 1.55 -2.65 -0.95
C TYR A 109 0.42 -1.63 -1.15
N LEU A 110 0.62 -0.36 -0.77
CA LEU A 110 -0.37 0.70 -0.98
C LEU A 110 -0.69 0.91 -2.46
N LYS A 111 0.32 0.86 -3.33
CA LYS A 111 0.11 0.93 -4.78
C LYS A 111 -0.75 -0.23 -5.27
N HIS A 112 -0.40 -1.45 -4.89
CA HIS A 112 -1.14 -2.65 -5.29
C HIS A 112 -2.58 -2.64 -4.76
N TYR A 113 -2.79 -2.15 -3.54
CA TYR A 113 -4.12 -1.96 -2.97
C TYR A 113 -4.96 -1.02 -3.84
N VAL A 114 -4.43 0.17 -4.19
CA VAL A 114 -5.14 1.12 -5.06
C VAL A 114 -5.45 0.53 -6.43
N ASP A 115 -4.46 -0.09 -7.07
CA ASP A 115 -4.64 -0.69 -8.41
C ASP A 115 -5.70 -1.80 -8.38
N LYS A 116 -5.69 -2.63 -7.33
CA LYS A 116 -6.67 -3.71 -7.16
C LYS A 116 -8.08 -3.17 -6.92
N GLU A 117 -8.26 -2.26 -5.97
CA GLU A 117 -9.59 -1.70 -5.67
C GLU A 117 -10.18 -0.95 -6.87
N LEU A 118 -9.36 -0.21 -7.62
CA LEU A 118 -9.83 0.46 -8.84
C LEU A 118 -10.22 -0.54 -9.94
N SER A 119 -9.45 -1.62 -10.12
CA SER A 119 -9.80 -2.69 -11.05
C SER A 119 -11.11 -3.37 -10.67
N ASP A 120 -11.26 -3.73 -9.40
CA ASP A 120 -12.47 -4.40 -8.88
C ASP A 120 -13.71 -3.49 -9.04
N LEU A 121 -13.57 -2.19 -8.79
CA LEU A 121 -14.62 -1.20 -9.02
C LEU A 121 -14.98 -1.07 -10.50
N GLN A 122 -13.98 -0.99 -11.38
CA GLN A 122 -14.19 -0.87 -12.82
C GLN A 122 -14.90 -2.10 -13.39
N ASP A 123 -14.50 -3.30 -12.97
CA ASP A 123 -15.10 -4.56 -13.41
C ASP A 123 -16.53 -4.70 -12.89
N PHE A 124 -16.79 -4.29 -11.64
CA PHE A 124 -18.14 -4.24 -11.09
C PHE A 124 -19.06 -3.31 -11.88
N ILE A 125 -18.62 -2.07 -12.14
CA ILE A 125 -19.37 -1.06 -12.89
C ILE A 125 -19.67 -1.55 -14.32
N LYS A 126 -18.68 -2.12 -15.00
CA LYS A 126 -18.84 -2.70 -16.34
C LYS A 126 -19.85 -3.84 -16.33
N ARG A 127 -19.73 -4.78 -15.39
CA ARG A 127 -20.64 -5.94 -15.27
C ARG A 127 -22.09 -5.49 -15.12
N VAL A 128 -22.36 -4.57 -14.21
CA VAL A 128 -23.72 -4.04 -13.97
C VAL A 128 -24.22 -3.27 -15.18
N SER A 129 -23.41 -2.38 -15.75
CA SER A 129 -23.82 -1.54 -16.88
C SER A 129 -24.13 -2.37 -18.13
N THR A 130 -23.33 -3.40 -18.42
CA THR A 130 -23.61 -4.32 -19.52
C THR A 130 -24.82 -5.21 -19.23
N GLY A 131 -24.97 -5.69 -17.99
CA GLY A 131 -26.12 -6.51 -17.60
C GLY A 131 -27.46 -5.79 -17.74
N LEU A 132 -27.50 -4.49 -17.39
CA LEU A 132 -28.70 -3.65 -17.49
C LEU A 132 -28.93 -3.06 -18.88
N ALA A 133 -27.94 -3.08 -19.78
CA ALA A 133 -28.10 -2.62 -21.16
C ALA A 133 -28.86 -3.61 -22.06
N ASN A 134 -29.03 -4.86 -21.61
CA ASN A 134 -29.75 -5.88 -22.37
C ASN A 134 -31.25 -5.63 -22.31
N GLU A 135 -31.93 -5.55 -23.48
CA GLU A 135 -33.39 -5.48 -23.53
C GLU A 135 -34.02 -6.76 -22.98
N VAL A 136 -34.99 -6.59 -22.09
CA VAL A 136 -35.80 -7.67 -21.54
C VAL A 136 -37.05 -7.81 -22.41
N GLU A 137 -37.17 -8.93 -23.14
CA GLU A 137 -38.34 -9.22 -23.96
C GLU A 137 -39.58 -9.50 -23.09
N GLU A 138 -40.76 -9.14 -23.59
CA GLU A 138 -42.02 -9.48 -22.93
C GLU A 138 -42.15 -11.01 -22.79
N ASN A 139 -42.22 -11.50 -21.54
CA ASN A 139 -42.28 -12.90 -21.10
C ASN A 139 -40.93 -13.61 -20.83
N ASP A 140 -39.79 -12.93 -20.89
CA ASP A 140 -38.50 -13.51 -20.47
C ASP A 140 -38.26 -13.29 -18.96
N GLN A 141 -38.81 -14.19 -18.14
CA GLN A 141 -38.67 -14.14 -16.68
C GLN A 141 -37.21 -14.28 -16.22
N ASP A 142 -36.40 -15.05 -16.93
CA ASP A 142 -35.01 -15.31 -16.54
C ASP A 142 -34.17 -14.04 -16.69
N LYS A 143 -34.30 -13.31 -17.80
CA LYS A 143 -33.64 -12.01 -17.99
C LYS A 143 -34.12 -10.94 -17.01
N LEU A 144 -35.40 -10.96 -16.66
CA LEU A 144 -35.94 -10.05 -15.64
C LEU A 144 -35.31 -10.29 -14.27
N ILE A 145 -35.18 -11.57 -13.86
CA ILE A 145 -34.53 -11.94 -12.59
C ILE A 145 -33.04 -11.53 -12.61
N GLU A 146 -32.37 -11.68 -13.74
CA GLU A 146 -30.97 -11.26 -13.91
C GLU A 146 -30.83 -9.73 -13.74
N ALA A 147 -31.66 -8.94 -14.43
CA ALA A 147 -31.68 -7.48 -14.30
C ALA A 147 -31.96 -7.01 -12.87
N MET A 148 -32.94 -7.62 -12.20
CA MET A 148 -33.25 -7.34 -10.79
C MET A 148 -32.07 -7.69 -9.85
N THR A 149 -31.27 -8.70 -10.20
CA THR A 149 -30.08 -9.07 -9.44
C THR A 149 -29.02 -7.98 -9.55
N TYR A 150 -28.78 -7.42 -10.75
CA TYR A 150 -27.87 -6.28 -10.90
C TYR A 150 -28.34 -5.03 -10.15
N VAL A 151 -29.64 -4.71 -10.18
CA VAL A 151 -30.22 -3.59 -9.41
C VAL A 151 -30.01 -3.81 -7.90
N ARG A 152 -30.22 -5.03 -7.41
CA ARG A 152 -29.96 -5.40 -6.02
C ARG A 152 -28.48 -5.24 -5.65
N ASP A 153 -27.56 -5.74 -6.49
CA ASP A 153 -26.11 -5.64 -6.27
C ASP A 153 -25.65 -4.19 -6.14
N VAL A 154 -26.17 -3.30 -6.98
CA VAL A 154 -25.90 -1.86 -6.91
C VAL A 154 -26.35 -1.29 -5.58
N ARG A 155 -27.60 -1.57 -5.18
CA ARG A 155 -28.15 -1.05 -3.92
C ARG A 155 -27.39 -1.55 -2.69
N LEU A 156 -26.95 -2.81 -2.69
CA LEU A 156 -26.17 -3.38 -1.59
C LEU A 156 -24.74 -2.86 -1.53
N SER A 157 -24.17 -2.51 -2.69
CA SER A 157 -22.78 -2.06 -2.78
C SER A 157 -22.62 -0.54 -2.74
N GLN A 158 -23.72 0.22 -2.78
CA GLN A 158 -23.68 1.67 -2.96
C GLN A 158 -22.90 2.39 -1.86
N ASP A 159 -23.27 2.18 -0.60
CA ASP A 159 -22.57 2.82 0.52
C ASP A 159 -21.09 2.41 0.56
N ARG A 160 -20.78 1.15 0.23
CA ARG A 160 -19.40 0.66 0.17
C ARG A 160 -18.60 1.40 -0.90
N ILE A 161 -19.12 1.50 -2.13
CA ILE A 161 -18.43 2.09 -3.27
C ILE A 161 -18.29 3.61 -3.11
N ASP A 162 -19.36 4.30 -2.71
CA ASP A 162 -19.35 5.76 -2.54
C ASP A 162 -18.29 6.19 -1.49
N ASN A 163 -18.09 5.38 -0.45
CA ASN A 163 -17.13 5.65 0.61
C ASN A 163 -15.67 5.27 0.27
N LEU A 164 -15.41 4.51 -0.80
CA LEU A 164 -14.04 4.09 -1.18
C LEU A 164 -13.25 5.20 -1.92
N PHE A 165 -13.93 6.12 -2.60
CA PHE A 165 -13.25 7.07 -3.49
C PHE A 165 -12.33 8.06 -2.78
N VAL A 166 -12.74 8.56 -1.60
CA VAL A 166 -11.92 9.50 -0.82
C VAL A 166 -10.65 8.83 -0.29
N PRO A 167 -10.71 7.68 0.40
CA PRO A 167 -9.53 6.93 0.83
C PRO A 167 -8.55 6.59 -0.30
N LEU A 168 -9.05 6.20 -1.48
CA LEU A 168 -8.19 5.90 -2.63
C LEU A 168 -7.44 7.16 -3.13
N LYS A 169 -8.10 8.32 -3.16
CA LYS A 169 -7.46 9.61 -3.49
C LYS A 169 -6.40 9.98 -2.47
N GLU A 170 -6.69 9.82 -1.18
CA GLU A 170 -5.74 10.08 -0.10
C GLU A 170 -4.53 9.13 -0.16
N THR A 171 -4.74 7.86 -0.52
CA THR A 171 -3.66 6.88 -0.70
C THR A 171 -2.72 7.30 -1.82
N ILE A 172 -3.25 7.74 -2.98
CA ILE A 172 -2.41 8.26 -4.07
C ILE A 172 -1.68 9.54 -3.65
N ALA A 173 -2.34 10.43 -2.92
CA ALA A 173 -1.71 11.64 -2.40
C ALA A 173 -0.52 11.29 -1.47
N LEU A 174 -0.68 10.27 -0.61
CA LEU A 174 0.39 9.75 0.24
C LEU A 174 1.56 9.20 -0.58
N LEU A 175 1.28 8.39 -1.61
CA LEU A 175 2.33 7.86 -2.49
C LEU A 175 3.10 8.99 -3.18
N LYS A 176 2.43 10.07 -3.56
CA LYS A 176 3.07 11.27 -4.14
C LYS A 176 4.00 11.98 -3.14
N THR A 177 3.67 12.06 -1.85
CA THR A 177 4.57 12.67 -0.84
C THR A 177 5.88 11.90 -0.73
N PHE A 178 5.81 10.58 -0.86
CA PHE A 178 6.97 9.69 -0.87
C PHE A 178 7.73 9.62 -2.20
N LYS A 179 7.37 10.45 -3.19
CA LYS A 179 7.96 10.48 -4.56
C LYS A 179 7.76 9.17 -5.33
N ILE A 180 6.64 8.50 -5.10
CA ILE A 180 6.30 7.25 -5.75
C ILE A 180 5.36 7.57 -6.90
N SER A 181 5.82 7.25 -8.11
CA SER A 181 5.03 7.47 -9.31
C SER A 181 3.92 6.43 -9.38
N VAL A 182 2.68 6.92 -9.35
CA VAL A 182 1.49 6.15 -9.74
C VAL A 182 1.30 6.35 -11.25
N PRO A 183 0.97 5.32 -12.03
CA PRO A 183 0.69 5.48 -13.46
C PRO A 183 -0.42 6.52 -13.72
N ASP A 184 -0.28 7.30 -14.80
CA ASP A 184 -1.28 8.31 -15.16
C ASP A 184 -2.64 7.65 -15.44
N ASP A 185 -2.65 6.47 -16.07
CA ASP A 185 -3.86 5.66 -16.32
C ASP A 185 -4.63 5.35 -15.02
N THR A 186 -3.93 5.06 -13.92
CA THR A 186 -4.56 4.79 -12.61
C THR A 186 -5.18 6.06 -12.03
N ILE A 187 -4.55 7.22 -12.23
CA ILE A 187 -5.06 8.52 -11.77
C ILE A 187 -6.30 8.90 -12.58
N GLU A 188 -6.24 8.79 -13.90
CA GLU A 188 -7.37 9.03 -14.80
C GLU A 188 -8.55 8.11 -14.46
N LEU A 189 -8.27 6.82 -14.22
CA LEU A 189 -9.30 5.86 -13.83
C LEU A 189 -10.00 6.26 -12.52
N LEU A 190 -9.25 6.70 -11.50
CA LEU A 190 -9.81 7.18 -10.24
C LEU A 190 -10.63 8.46 -10.39
N GLU A 191 -10.30 9.31 -11.37
CA GLU A 191 -11.10 10.49 -11.69
C GLU A 191 -12.40 10.12 -12.42
N MET A 192 -12.37 9.13 -13.31
CA MET A 192 -13.50 8.72 -14.15
C MET A 192 -14.49 7.77 -13.46
N ILE A 193 -14.01 6.87 -12.60
CA ILE A 193 -14.84 5.85 -11.92
C ILE A 193 -16.06 6.45 -11.20
N PRO A 194 -15.95 7.56 -10.42
CA PRO A 194 -17.11 8.16 -9.76
C PRO A 194 -18.20 8.60 -10.74
N PHE A 195 -17.83 9.13 -11.91
CA PHE A 195 -18.81 9.52 -12.94
C PHE A 195 -19.50 8.30 -13.54
N ASN A 196 -18.73 7.27 -13.90
CA ASN A 196 -19.28 6.02 -14.42
C ASN A 196 -20.23 5.36 -13.40
N TRP A 197 -19.88 5.42 -12.11
CA TRP A 197 -20.70 4.90 -11.03
C TRP A 197 -22.02 5.66 -10.88
N GLU A 198 -22.00 7.00 -10.93
CA GLU A 198 -23.23 7.80 -10.95
C GLU A 198 -24.13 7.49 -12.16
N ASP A 199 -23.54 7.26 -13.33
CA ASP A 199 -24.32 6.90 -14.52
C ASP A 199 -24.91 5.49 -14.38
N THR A 200 -24.19 4.51 -13.83
CA THR A 200 -24.74 3.19 -13.49
C THR A 200 -25.91 3.31 -12.52
N LYS A 201 -25.81 4.16 -11.48
CA LYS A 201 -26.92 4.42 -10.55
C LYS A 201 -28.14 5.04 -11.23
N LYS A 202 -27.96 5.91 -12.24
CA LYS A 202 -29.09 6.46 -13.01
C LYS A 202 -29.76 5.40 -13.88
N VAL A 203 -28.97 4.52 -14.50
CA VAL A 203 -29.51 3.41 -15.31
C VAL A 203 -30.34 2.49 -14.43
N THR A 204 -29.89 2.18 -13.21
CA THR A 204 -30.64 1.30 -12.29
C THR A 204 -31.92 1.92 -11.74
N LEU A 205 -31.99 3.25 -11.64
CA LEU A 205 -33.22 3.97 -11.26
C LEU A 205 -34.27 4.02 -12.38
N ASN A 206 -33.84 3.90 -13.63
CA ASN A 206 -34.69 3.97 -14.81
C ASN A 206 -35.09 2.59 -15.37
N ALA A 207 -34.46 1.51 -14.88
CA ALA A 207 -34.76 0.12 -15.22
C ALA A 207 -35.95 -0.41 -14.40
#